data_AF-A0A661EE11-F1
#
_entry.id   AF-A0A661EE11-F1
#
_cell.length_a   1.000
_cell.length_b   1.000
_cell.length_c   1.000
_cell.angle_alpha   90.00
_cell.angle_beta   90.00
_cell.angle_gamma   90.00
#
_symmetry.space_group_name_H-M   'P 1'
#
loop_
_entity.id
_entity.type
_entity.pdbx_description
1 polymer ?
#
loop_
_entity_poly.entity_id
_entity_poly.type
_entity_poly.pdbx_seq_one_letter_code
_entity_poly.pdbx_strand_id
1 'polypeptide(L)'
;MIYIGKEKLNISDKIIENNLNYKYKIIDIHNIDCENLIKIDKPEALILAVLCDFKNKKEKDVLLYLAKRLKQISKNSNEFKNNMLMLETLSGNRNLKNTFIEVEKMLSVIDWENLPSYAIGMEKGMERGMERGAYKNAVVMITKYNLDPATVAKDFNISYAELRKRLDN
;
A
#
# COMPACT_ATOMS: atom_id res chain seq x y z
N MET A 1 0.29 19.39 -18.74
CA MET A 1 -0.13 18.65 -17.52
C MET A 1 0.35 17.21 -17.63
N ILE A 2 0.82 16.61 -16.54
CA ILE A 2 1.18 15.18 -16.48
C ILE A 2 0.12 14.47 -15.64
N TYR A 3 -0.44 13.38 -16.15
CA TYR A 3 -1.37 12.51 -15.44
C TYR A 3 -0.62 11.33 -14.84
N ILE A 4 -0.79 11.12 -13.53
CA ILE A 4 -0.15 10.04 -12.75
C ILE A 4 -1.18 9.24 -11.91
N GLY A 5 -2.48 9.44 -12.19
CA GLY A 5 -3.57 8.85 -11.44
C GLY A 5 -3.66 7.34 -11.67
N LYS A 6 -4.24 6.63 -10.70
CA LYS A 6 -4.41 5.17 -10.77
C LYS A 6 -5.38 4.72 -11.86
N GLU A 7 -6.43 5.50 -12.07
CA GLU A 7 -7.47 5.21 -13.05
C GLU A 7 -7.00 5.51 -14.47
N LYS A 8 -7.76 5.07 -15.47
CA LYS A 8 -7.50 5.51 -16.84
C LYS A 8 -7.77 7.00 -16.98
N LEU A 9 -6.92 7.70 -17.73
CA LEU A 9 -7.08 9.13 -18.01
C LEU A 9 -8.47 9.41 -18.61
N ASN A 10 -9.24 10.25 -17.93
CA ASN A 10 -10.58 10.70 -18.34
C ASN A 10 -10.70 12.24 -18.39
N ILE A 11 -9.60 12.96 -18.18
CA ILE A 11 -9.59 14.43 -18.14
C ILE A 11 -9.59 14.98 -19.56
N SER A 12 -10.46 15.95 -19.84
CA SER A 12 -10.52 16.68 -21.12
C SER A 12 -9.29 17.54 -21.33
N ASP A 13 -8.70 17.51 -22.54
CA ASP A 13 -7.57 18.37 -22.94
C ASP A 13 -7.97 19.84 -23.23
N LYS A 14 -9.24 20.17 -23.01
CA LYS A 14 -9.84 21.48 -23.26
C LYS A 14 -10.76 21.92 -22.13
N ILE A 15 -10.83 23.23 -21.94
CA ILE A 15 -11.82 23.93 -21.11
C ILE A 15 -12.58 24.87 -22.05
N ILE A 16 -13.89 24.70 -22.14
CA ILE A 16 -14.78 25.49 -23.01
C ILE A 16 -15.89 26.07 -22.13
N GLU A 17 -15.90 27.40 -22.01
CA GLU A 17 -16.88 28.20 -21.27
C GLU A 17 -17.24 29.44 -22.11
N ASN A 18 -18.29 30.18 -21.74
CA ASN A 18 -18.86 31.28 -22.55
C ASN A 18 -17.82 32.29 -23.09
N ASN A 19 -16.76 32.60 -22.35
CA ASN A 19 -15.68 33.52 -22.76
C ASN A 19 -14.28 32.90 -22.62
N LEU A 20 -14.14 31.58 -22.48
CA LEU A 20 -12.86 30.90 -22.31
C LEU A 20 -12.81 29.64 -23.17
N ASN A 21 -11.87 29.60 -24.11
CA ASN A 21 -11.54 28.39 -24.86
C ASN A 21 -10.04 28.14 -24.69
N TYR A 22 -9.70 27.21 -23.79
CA TYR A 22 -8.32 26.89 -23.45
C TYR A 22 -8.02 25.44 -23.79
N LYS A 23 -6.92 25.20 -24.51
CA LYS A 23 -6.41 23.86 -24.82
C LYS A 23 -5.05 23.67 -24.18
N TYR A 24 -4.83 22.48 -23.62
CA TYR A 24 -3.55 22.13 -23.02
C TYR A 24 -3.17 20.69 -23.35
N LYS A 25 -1.86 20.43 -23.37
CA LYS A 25 -1.36 19.06 -23.57
C LYS A 25 -1.44 18.28 -22.27
N ILE A 26 -2.08 17.11 -22.33
CA ILE A 26 -2.04 16.11 -21.27
C ILE A 26 -1.06 15.01 -21.70
N ILE A 27 -0.12 14.70 -20.82
CA ILE A 27 0.82 13.59 -20.99
C ILE A 27 0.42 12.54 -19.97
N ASP A 28 0.00 11.37 -20.44
CA ASP A 28 -0.26 10.23 -19.58
C ASP A 28 1.05 9.47 -19.33
N ILE A 29 1.51 9.42 -18.08
CA ILE A 29 2.78 8.78 -17.71
C ILE A 29 2.78 7.28 -18.01
N HIS A 30 1.60 6.64 -17.99
CA HIS A 30 1.43 5.21 -18.25
C HIS A 30 1.85 4.82 -19.67
N ASN A 31 1.91 5.77 -20.59
CA ASN A 31 2.29 5.54 -21.99
C ASN A 31 3.76 5.85 -22.27
N ILE A 32 4.50 6.36 -21.28
CA ILE A 32 5.93 6.66 -21.40
C ILE A 32 6.70 5.37 -21.14
N ASP A 33 7.67 5.03 -21.98
CA ASP A 33 8.58 3.91 -21.73
C ASP A 33 9.44 4.19 -20.47
N CYS A 34 9.39 3.28 -19.49
CA CYS A 34 10.11 3.43 -18.23
C CYS A 34 11.64 3.55 -18.42
N GLU A 35 12.18 2.99 -19.49
CA GLU A 35 13.62 3.06 -19.81
C GLU A 35 14.11 4.49 -20.00
N ASN A 36 13.24 5.39 -20.47
CA ASN A 36 13.61 6.79 -20.67
C ASN A 36 13.94 7.48 -19.35
N LEU A 37 13.22 7.14 -18.27
CA LEU A 37 13.49 7.68 -16.94
C LEU A 37 14.59 6.92 -16.23
N ILE A 38 14.67 5.59 -16.39
CA ILE A 38 15.72 4.76 -15.81
C ILE A 38 17.12 5.24 -16.24
N LYS A 39 17.30 5.57 -17.52
CA LYS A 39 18.58 6.04 -18.08
C LYS A 39 19.06 7.39 -17.52
N ILE A 40 18.17 8.20 -16.93
CA ILE A 40 18.55 9.47 -16.29
C ILE A 40 19.38 9.21 -15.03
N ASP A 41 19.20 8.05 -14.40
CA ASP A 41 20.01 7.57 -13.27
C ASP A 41 20.07 8.53 -12.08
N LYS A 42 18.92 9.17 -11.80
CA LYS A 42 18.70 10.03 -10.62
C LYS A 42 17.59 9.46 -9.75
N PRO A 43 17.62 9.65 -8.41
CA PRO A 43 16.62 9.09 -7.51
C PRO A 43 15.18 9.42 -7.94
N GLU A 44 14.92 10.69 -8.28
CA GLU A 44 13.58 11.15 -8.65
C GLU A 44 13.10 10.51 -9.96
N ALA A 45 13.99 10.34 -10.93
CA ALA A 45 13.67 9.71 -12.21
C ALA A 45 13.40 8.20 -12.04
N LEU A 46 14.21 7.51 -11.23
CA LEU A 46 14.01 6.09 -10.92
C LEU A 46 12.70 5.86 -10.15
N ILE A 47 12.37 6.75 -9.21
CA ILE A 47 11.09 6.71 -8.47
C ILE A 47 9.91 6.89 -9.43
N LEU A 48 9.96 7.90 -10.31
CA LEU A 48 8.90 8.14 -11.29
C LEU A 48 8.77 7.03 -12.34
N ALA A 49 9.86 6.32 -12.67
CA ALA A 49 9.85 5.23 -13.63
C ALA A 49 8.87 4.11 -13.27
N VAL A 50 8.50 3.94 -11.99
CA VAL A 50 7.50 2.95 -11.56
C VAL A 50 6.11 3.21 -12.16
N LEU A 51 5.81 4.46 -12.50
CA LEU A 51 4.52 4.87 -13.07
C LEU A 51 4.44 4.60 -14.59
N CYS A 52 5.57 4.40 -15.25
CA CYS A 52 5.71 4.30 -16.70
C CYS A 52 5.41 2.90 -17.28
N ASP A 53 5.17 2.81 -18.59
CA ASP A 53 5.02 1.56 -19.32
C ASP A 53 6.28 0.68 -19.17
N PHE A 54 6.11 -0.52 -18.62
CA PHE A 54 7.20 -1.51 -18.47
C PHE A 54 7.44 -2.31 -19.75
N LYS A 55 6.64 -2.07 -20.80
CA LYS A 55 6.63 -2.83 -22.04
C LYS A 55 6.42 -4.31 -21.73
N ASN A 56 7.39 -5.15 -22.12
CA ASN A 56 7.34 -6.60 -21.94
C ASN A 56 8.11 -7.07 -20.70
N LYS A 57 8.61 -6.16 -19.85
CA LYS A 57 9.35 -6.51 -18.64
C LYS A 57 8.38 -6.95 -17.54
N LYS A 58 8.79 -7.96 -16.76
CA LYS A 58 8.02 -8.36 -15.57
C LYS A 58 8.11 -7.25 -14.54
N GLU A 59 6.97 -6.89 -13.95
CA GLU A 59 6.86 -5.85 -12.92
C GLU A 59 7.87 -6.04 -11.79
N LYS A 60 8.01 -7.29 -11.32
CA LYS A 60 8.97 -7.67 -10.27
C LYS A 60 10.41 -7.35 -10.64
N ASP A 61 10.82 -7.62 -11.87
CA ASP A 61 12.19 -7.41 -12.34
C ASP A 61 12.49 -5.91 -12.42
N VAL A 62 11.53 -5.11 -12.89
CA VAL A 62 11.65 -3.64 -12.94
C VAL A 62 11.73 -3.07 -11.52
N LEU A 63 10.80 -3.44 -10.63
CA LEU A 63 10.81 -2.96 -9.24
C LEU A 63 12.09 -3.35 -8.49
N LEU A 64 12.55 -4.59 -8.66
CA LEU A 64 13.80 -5.06 -8.06
C LEU A 64 14.99 -4.27 -8.57
N TYR A 65 15.04 -3.97 -9.88
CA TYR A 65 16.07 -3.13 -10.46
C TYR A 65 16.03 -1.72 -9.87
N LEU A 66 14.86 -1.07 -9.85
CA LEU A 66 14.70 0.30 -9.32
C LEU A 66 15.15 0.38 -7.86
N ALA A 67 14.67 -0.53 -7.01
CA ALA A 67 15.02 -0.55 -5.60
C ALA A 67 16.53 -0.80 -5.37
N LYS A 68 17.14 -1.74 -6.11
CA LYS A 68 18.60 -1.96 -6.06
C LYS A 68 19.37 -0.73 -6.51
N ARG A 69 18.94 -0.08 -7.59
CA ARG A 69 19.62 1.09 -8.13
C ARG A 69 19.55 2.26 -7.16
N LEU A 70 18.37 2.53 -6.59
CA LEU A 70 18.18 3.52 -5.54
C LEU A 70 19.09 3.28 -4.35
N LYS A 71 19.25 2.03 -3.90
CA LYS A 71 20.19 1.68 -2.82
C LYS A 71 21.63 2.03 -3.15
N GLN A 72 22.05 1.77 -4.39
CA GLN A 72 23.43 2.04 -4.85
C GLN A 72 23.75 3.52 -4.92
N ILE A 73 22.79 4.36 -5.33
CA ILE A 73 23.01 5.79 -5.54
C ILE A 73 22.65 6.67 -4.33
N SER A 74 21.97 6.11 -3.34
CA SER A 74 21.62 6.83 -2.10
C SER A 74 22.87 7.10 -1.26
N LYS A 75 23.01 8.30 -0.72
CA LYS A 75 24.20 8.70 0.05
C LYS A 75 24.23 8.08 1.44
N ASN A 76 23.05 7.77 1.99
CA ASN A 76 22.91 7.19 3.33
C ASN A 76 21.60 6.38 3.44
N SER A 77 21.43 5.71 4.58
CA SER A 77 20.25 4.87 4.86
C SER A 77 18.94 5.67 4.88
N ASN A 78 18.93 6.91 5.37
CA ASN A 78 17.72 7.72 5.47
C ASN A 78 17.22 8.15 4.08
N GLU A 79 18.13 8.59 3.20
CA GLU A 79 17.80 8.91 1.82
C GLU A 79 17.22 7.68 1.09
N PHE A 80 17.84 6.52 1.28
CA PHE A 80 17.34 5.28 0.69
C PHE A 80 15.95 4.91 1.22
N LYS A 81 15.70 5.00 2.53
CA LYS A 81 14.38 4.75 3.14
C LYS A 81 13.31 5.70 2.59
N ASN A 82 13.63 6.99 2.47
CA ASN A 82 12.72 7.99 1.90
C ASN A 82 12.39 7.68 0.43
N ASN A 83 13.41 7.34 -0.36
CA ASN A 83 13.22 6.95 -1.76
C ASN A 83 12.37 5.69 -1.90
N MET A 84 12.57 4.69 -1.02
CA MET A 84 11.79 3.46 -1.01
C MET A 84 10.33 3.72 -0.66
N LEU A 85 10.05 4.58 0.33
CA LEU A 85 8.69 5.00 0.68
C LEU A 85 7.97 5.70 -0.48
N MET A 86 8.67 6.59 -1.20
CA MET A 86 8.10 7.25 -2.39
C MET A 86 7.84 6.24 -3.52
N LEU A 87 8.77 5.31 -3.74
CA LEU A 87 8.62 4.24 -4.73
C LEU A 87 7.43 3.34 -4.39
N GLU A 88 7.27 2.93 -3.12
CA GLU A 88 6.12 2.17 -2.62
C GLU A 88 4.81 2.93 -2.90
N THR A 89 4.76 4.20 -2.50
CA THR A 89 3.58 5.05 -2.64
C THR A 89 3.14 5.14 -4.10
N LEU A 90 4.07 5.45 -5.01
CA LEU A 90 3.76 5.57 -6.44
C LEU A 90 3.45 4.21 -7.09
N SER A 91 4.05 3.11 -6.63
CA SER A 91 3.70 1.77 -7.09
C SER A 91 2.22 1.42 -6.82
N GLY A 92 1.62 2.04 -5.79
CA GLY A 92 0.19 1.94 -5.49
C GLY A 92 -0.71 2.46 -6.61
N ASN A 93 -0.26 3.46 -7.38
CA ASN A 93 -0.98 3.97 -8.54
C ASN A 93 -0.96 2.99 -9.72
N ARG A 94 -0.14 1.93 -9.65
CA ARG A 94 -0.03 0.87 -10.66
C ARG A 94 -0.54 -0.48 -10.19
N ASN A 95 -1.22 -0.55 -9.03
CA ASN A 95 -1.63 -1.81 -8.39
C ASN A 95 -0.47 -2.77 -8.07
N LEU A 96 0.76 -2.26 -7.92
CA LEU A 96 1.96 -3.09 -7.75
C LEU A 96 2.30 -3.42 -6.29
N LYS A 97 1.43 -3.08 -5.35
CA LYS A 97 1.70 -3.16 -3.90
C LYS A 97 2.19 -4.55 -3.45
N ASN A 98 1.54 -5.61 -3.93
CA ASN A 98 1.93 -6.98 -3.55
C ASN A 98 3.30 -7.36 -4.13
N THR A 99 3.54 -7.04 -5.40
CA THR A 99 4.82 -7.26 -6.07
C THR A 99 5.94 -6.47 -5.37
N PHE A 100 5.64 -5.26 -4.89
CA PHE A 100 6.59 -4.43 -4.14
C PHE A 100 6.98 -5.07 -2.80
N ILE A 101 6.01 -5.58 -2.04
CA ILE A 101 6.25 -6.29 -0.78
C ILE A 101 7.19 -7.49 -1.00
N GLU A 102 7.02 -8.23 -2.11
CA GLU A 102 7.94 -9.32 -2.44
C GLU A 102 9.37 -8.83 -2.69
N VAL A 103 9.52 -7.72 -3.42
CA VAL A 103 10.82 -7.11 -3.70
C VAL A 103 11.50 -6.61 -2.42
N GLU A 104 10.76 -5.96 -1.52
CA GLU A 104 11.29 -5.51 -0.24
C GLU A 104 11.81 -6.67 0.61
N LYS A 105 11.04 -7.75 0.71
CA LYS A 105 11.46 -8.98 1.40
C LYS A 105 12.72 -9.57 0.79
N MET A 106 12.81 -9.64 -0.54
CA MET A 106 13.97 -10.20 -1.23
C MET A 106 15.25 -9.40 -1.02
N LEU A 107 15.12 -8.08 -0.87
CA LEU A 107 16.27 -7.20 -0.73
C LEU A 107 16.78 -7.10 0.72
N SER A 108 16.05 -7.68 1.69
CA SER A 108 16.28 -7.52 3.13
C SER A 108 16.62 -6.06 3.48
N VAL A 109 15.96 -5.14 2.76
CA VAL A 109 16.45 -3.77 2.56
C VAL A 109 15.99 -2.85 3.69
N ILE A 110 14.90 -3.24 4.32
CA ILE A 110 14.30 -2.59 5.47
C ILE A 110 14.24 -3.63 6.57
N ASP A 111 14.87 -3.32 7.69
CA ASP A 111 14.58 -3.98 8.95
C ASP A 111 13.21 -3.48 9.42
N TRP A 112 12.17 -4.19 9.00
CA TRP A 112 10.77 -3.79 9.21
C TRP A 112 10.45 -3.64 10.69
N GLU A 113 11.11 -4.41 11.56
CA GLU A 113 10.93 -4.38 13.01
C GLU A 113 11.30 -3.02 13.61
N ASN A 114 12.21 -2.30 12.95
CA ASN A 114 12.68 -0.98 13.37
C ASN A 114 11.86 0.19 12.81
N LEU A 115 10.80 -0.06 12.02
CA LEU A 115 9.92 1.00 11.53
C LEU A 115 8.84 1.36 12.57
N PRO A 116 8.62 2.66 12.87
CA PRO A 116 7.54 3.08 13.77
C PRO A 116 6.14 2.62 13.32
N SER A 117 5.89 2.60 12.01
CA SER A 117 4.61 2.12 11.44
C SER A 117 4.41 0.62 11.60
N TYR A 118 5.49 -0.17 11.61
CA TYR A 118 5.43 -1.60 11.88
C TYR A 118 5.02 -1.86 13.32
N ALA A 119 5.61 -1.14 14.29
CA ALA A 119 5.22 -1.23 15.69
C ALA A 119 3.72 -0.93 15.89
N ILE A 120 3.23 0.18 15.32
CA ILE A 120 1.79 0.54 15.35
C ILE A 120 0.92 -0.53 14.69
N GLY A 121 1.38 -1.05 13.54
CA GLY A 121 0.67 -2.10 12.80
C GLY A 121 0.58 -3.42 13.57
N MET A 122 1.66 -3.82 14.23
CA MET A 122 1.72 -4.99 15.10
C MET A 122 0.82 -4.84 16.32
N GLU A 123 0.88 -3.69 17.00
CA GLU A 123 0.05 -3.40 18.18
C GLU A 123 -1.44 -3.51 17.83
N LYS A 124 -1.89 -2.79 16.79
CA LYS A 124 -3.27 -2.88 16.30
C LYS A 124 -3.65 -4.29 15.83
N GLY A 125 -2.69 -5.02 15.27
CA GLY A 125 -2.87 -6.40 14.83
C GLY A 125 -3.10 -7.35 16.01
N MET A 126 -2.29 -7.23 17.06
CA MET A 126 -2.42 -8.00 18.30
C MET A 126 -3.72 -7.68 19.02
N GLU A 127 -4.06 -6.39 19.18
CA GLU A 127 -5.31 -5.96 19.82
C GLU A 127 -6.54 -6.57 19.12
N ARG A 128 -6.62 -6.44 17.79
CA ARG A 128 -7.69 -7.06 16.99
C ARG A 128 -7.67 -8.59 17.07
N GLY A 129 -6.49 -9.20 17.16
CA GLY A 129 -6.34 -10.64 17.30
C GLY A 129 -6.87 -11.15 18.63
N MET A 130 -6.51 -10.49 19.73
CA MET A 130 -7.01 -10.78 21.08
C MET A 130 -8.51 -10.59 21.17
N GLU A 131 -9.03 -9.47 20.65
CA GLU A 131 -10.47 -9.19 20.61
C GLU A 131 -11.22 -10.27 19.83
N ARG A 132 -10.75 -10.64 18.63
CA ARG A 132 -11.34 -11.74 17.84
C ARG A 132 -11.30 -13.07 18.58
N GLY A 133 -10.21 -13.36 19.29
CA GLY A 133 -10.06 -14.55 20.12
C GLY A 133 -11.06 -14.59 21.27
N ALA A 134 -11.23 -13.46 21.97
CA ALA A 134 -12.20 -13.30 23.05
C ALA A 134 -13.63 -13.58 22.57
N TYR A 135 -14.06 -12.98 21.45
CA TYR A 135 -15.39 -13.26 20.89
C TYR A 135 -15.55 -14.72 20.44
N LYS A 136 -14.53 -15.33 19.82
CA LYS A 136 -14.59 -16.75 19.44
C LYS A 136 -14.77 -17.65 20.65
N ASN A 137 -13.98 -17.43 21.70
CA ASN A 137 -14.06 -18.21 22.93
C ASN A 137 -15.41 -18.00 23.62
N ALA A 138 -15.91 -16.76 23.66
CA ALA A 138 -17.23 -16.45 24.21
C ALA A 138 -18.36 -17.20 23.48
N VAL A 139 -18.33 -17.24 22.15
CA VAL A 139 -19.30 -18.01 21.34
C VAL A 139 -19.22 -19.49 21.69
N VAL A 140 -18.02 -20.09 21.80
CA VAL A 140 -17.86 -21.50 22.21
C VAL A 140 -18.40 -21.74 23.62
N MET A 141 -18.12 -20.85 24.57
CA MET A 141 -18.63 -20.92 25.94
C MET A 141 -20.16 -20.96 25.99
N ILE A 142 -20.81 -20.10 25.22
CA ILE A 142 -22.28 -20.02 25.16
C ILE A 142 -22.87 -21.23 24.46
N THR A 143 -22.37 -21.56 23.26
CA THR A 143 -22.97 -22.60 22.40
C THR A 143 -22.68 -24.03 22.88
N LYS A 144 -21.49 -24.27 23.45
CA LYS A 144 -21.06 -25.62 23.86
C LYS A 144 -21.31 -25.89 25.34
N TYR A 145 -21.15 -24.87 26.19
CA TYR A 145 -21.27 -25.02 27.64
C TYR A 145 -22.55 -24.37 28.20
N ASN A 146 -23.40 -23.84 27.32
CA ASN A 146 -24.72 -23.31 27.66
C ASN A 146 -24.67 -22.19 28.72
N LEU A 147 -23.58 -21.42 28.72
CA LEU A 147 -23.38 -20.30 29.64
C LEU A 147 -24.19 -19.07 29.23
N ASP A 148 -24.58 -18.26 30.22
CA ASP A 148 -25.33 -17.03 29.99
C ASP A 148 -24.50 -16.00 29.17
N PRO A 149 -25.02 -15.50 28.03
CA PRO A 149 -24.30 -14.55 27.19
C PRO A 149 -23.93 -13.22 27.87
N ALA A 150 -24.72 -12.74 28.84
CA ALA A 150 -24.42 -11.49 29.53
C ALA A 150 -23.27 -11.67 30.54
N THR A 151 -23.24 -12.80 31.25
CA THR A 151 -22.11 -13.19 32.11
C THR A 151 -20.82 -13.31 31.28
N VAL A 152 -20.87 -14.04 30.17
CA VAL A 152 -19.68 -14.23 29.31
C VAL A 152 -19.18 -12.91 28.72
N ALA A 153 -20.07 -12.03 28.26
CA ALA A 153 -19.65 -10.71 27.74
C ALA A 153 -18.93 -9.87 28.79
N LYS A 154 -19.42 -9.91 30.04
CA LYS A 154 -18.81 -9.20 31.18
C LYS A 154 -17.44 -9.79 31.54
N ASP A 155 -17.33 -11.11 31.64
CA ASP A 155 -16.10 -11.79 32.05
C ASP A 155 -14.97 -11.60 31.04
N PHE A 156 -15.31 -11.57 29.75
CA PHE A 156 -14.33 -11.32 28.68
C PHE A 156 -14.12 -9.82 28.39
N ASN A 157 -14.84 -8.93 29.09
CA ASN A 157 -14.84 -7.49 28.85
C ASN A 157 -15.06 -7.13 27.36
N ILE A 158 -16.05 -7.77 26.73
CA ILE A 158 -16.40 -7.60 25.32
C ILE A 158 -17.81 -7.03 25.16
N SER A 159 -18.09 -6.42 24.00
CA SER A 159 -19.41 -5.83 23.73
C SER A 159 -20.48 -6.90 23.61
N TYR A 160 -21.47 -6.85 24.50
CA TYR A 160 -22.63 -7.74 24.46
C TYR A 160 -23.40 -7.64 23.13
N ALA A 161 -23.56 -6.42 22.59
CA ALA A 161 -24.26 -6.20 21.32
C ALA A 161 -23.55 -6.87 20.14
N GLU A 162 -22.22 -6.79 20.10
CA GLU A 162 -21.40 -7.41 19.06
C GLU A 162 -21.33 -8.94 19.22
N LEU A 163 -21.27 -9.42 20.47
CA LEU A 163 -21.35 -10.85 20.78
C LEU A 163 -22.68 -11.45 20.29
N ARG A 164 -23.79 -10.76 20.52
CA ARG A 164 -25.11 -11.19 20.09
C ARG A 164 -25.21 -11.33 18.57
N LYS A 165 -24.74 -10.32 17.82
CA LYS A 165 -24.67 -10.41 16.34
C LYS A 165 -23.91 -11.62 15.83
N ARG A 166 -22.90 -12.09 16.56
CA ARG A 166 -22.09 -13.26 16.19
C ARG A 166 -22.72 -14.59 16.57
N LEU A 167 -23.66 -14.59 17.51
CA LEU A 167 -24.46 -15.77 17.86
C LEU A 167 -25.67 -15.93 16.93
N ASP A 168 -26.17 -14.82 16.39
CA ASP A 168 -27.30 -14.78 15.46
C ASP A 168 -26.91 -15.11 13.99
N ASN A 169 -25.61 -15.22 13.70
CA ASN A 169 -25.05 -15.63 12.40
C ASN A 169 -24.67 -17.11 12.39
#